data_AF-A0A2S4DY86-F1
#
_entry.id   AF-A0A2S4DY86-F1
#
_cell.length_a   1.000
_cell.length_b   1.000
_cell.length_c   1.000
_cell.angle_alpha   90.00
_cell.angle_beta   90.00
_cell.angle_gamma   90.00
#
_symmetry.space_group_name_H-M   'P 1'
#
loop_
_entity.id
_entity.type
_entity.pdbx_description
1 polymer ?
#
loop_
_entity_poly.entity_id
_entity_poly.type
_entity_poly.pdbx_seq_one_letter_code
_entity_poly.pdbx_strand_id
1 'polypeptide(L)' 'MEEVERVAYEKYKIIKKQMKNADNETIAILMAINSLSTQLEREIQVEDMEKELEILRAKQLEQLKVKATAQSDDDEEDA' A
#
# COMPACT_ATOMS: atom_id res chain seq x y z
N MET A 1 14.37 -22.64 11.22
CA MET A 1 13.50 -22.32 10.07
C MET A 1 13.13 -20.87 10.22
N GLU A 2 13.54 -20.04 9.26
CA GLU A 2 13.16 -18.63 9.24
C GLU A 2 11.66 -18.48 8.95
N GLU A 3 11.07 -17.34 9.34
CA GLU A 3 9.63 -17.10 9.15
C GLU A 3 9.21 -17.23 7.68
N VAL A 4 10.04 -16.71 6.77
CA VAL A 4 9.81 -16.79 5.32
C VAL A 4 9.79 -18.24 4.83
N GLU A 5 10.74 -19.04 5.33
CA GLU A 5 10.86 -20.46 4.99
C GLU A 5 9.66 -21.26 5.50
N ARG A 6 9.20 -20.98 6.73
CA ARG A 6 7.99 -21.59 7.30
C ARG A 6 6.76 -21.28 6.47
N VAL A 7 6.53 -20.00 6.15
CA VAL A 7 5.38 -19.56 5.36
C VAL A 7 5.40 -20.16 3.96
N ALA A 8 6.55 -20.21 3.31
CA ALA A 8 6.70 -20.84 2.00
C ALA A 8 6.35 -22.33 2.07
N TYR A 9 6.84 -23.04 3.09
CA TYR A 9 6.58 -24.46 3.28
C TYR A 9 5.11 -24.78 3.57
N GLU A 10 4.43 -23.96 4.38
CA GLU A 10 3.00 -24.08 4.63
C GLU A 10 2.17 -23.85 3.37
N LYS A 11 2.47 -22.80 2.60
CA LYS A 11 1.82 -22.53 1.31
C LYS A 11 2.02 -23.66 0.32
N TYR A 12 3.25 -24.18 0.23
CA TYR A 12 3.56 -25.34 -0.61
C TYR A 12 2.70 -26.55 -0.26
N LYS A 13 2.56 -26.89 1.03
CA LYS A 13 1.72 -28.02 1.49
C LYS A 13 0.26 -27.86 1.10
N ILE A 14 -0.27 -26.66 1.25
CA ILE A 14 -1.66 -26.34 0.89
C ILE A 14 -1.87 -26.53 -0.61
N ILE A 15 -0.99 -25.95 -1.43
CA ILE A 15 -1.06 -26.03 -2.90
C ILE A 15 -0.90 -27.47 -3.36
N LYS A 16 0.07 -28.23 -2.83
CA LYS A 16 0.28 -29.64 -3.19
C LYS A 16 -0.92 -30.52 -2.84
N LYS A 17 -1.62 -30.21 -1.74
CA LYS A 17 -2.86 -30.92 -1.35
C LYS A 17 -4.00 -30.67 -2.33
N GLN A 18 -4.12 -29.44 -2.84
CA GLN A 18 -5.13 -29.05 -3.82
C GLN A 18 -4.79 -29.52 -5.23
N MET A 19 -3.52 -29.45 -5.62
CA MET A 19 -2.98 -29.79 -6.94
C MET A 19 -2.15 -31.07 -6.88
N LYS A 20 -2.80 -32.20 -6.53
CA LYS A 20 -2.12 -33.49 -6.30
C LYS A 20 -1.26 -33.96 -7.48
N ASN A 21 -1.65 -33.62 -8.72
CA ASN A 21 -0.99 -34.05 -9.94
C ASN A 21 -0.01 -33.01 -10.51
N ALA A 22 0.10 -31.82 -9.91
CA ALA A 22 1.04 -30.82 -10.38
C ALA A 22 2.47 -31.22 -10.01
N ASP A 23 3.37 -31.09 -10.98
CA ASP A 23 4.80 -31.19 -10.73
C ASP A 23 5.28 -30.04 -9.83
N ASN A 24 6.49 -30.20 -9.29
CA ASN A 24 7.02 -29.24 -8.31
C ASN A 24 7.40 -27.90 -8.96
N GLU A 25 7.73 -27.89 -10.25
CA GLU A 25 8.07 -26.67 -11.00
C GLU A 25 6.85 -25.78 -11.16
N THR A 26 5.72 -26.36 -11.54
CA THR A 26 4.41 -25.71 -11.64
C THR A 26 3.99 -25.10 -10.30
N ILE A 27 4.19 -25.84 -9.20
CA ILE A 27 3.88 -25.33 -7.86
C ILE A 27 4.82 -24.19 -7.48
N ALA A 28 6.11 -24.29 -7.79
CA ALA A 28 7.08 -23.23 -7.53
C ALA A 28 6.75 -21.95 -8.33
N ILE A 29 6.40 -22.09 -9.61
CA ILE A 29 5.96 -20.98 -10.46
C ILE A 29 4.70 -20.35 -9.89
N LEU A 30 3.70 -21.15 -9.48
CA LEU A 30 2.47 -20.63 -8.88
C LEU A 30 2.75 -19.89 -7.56
N MET A 31 3.64 -20.41 -6.72
CA MET A 31 4.05 -19.74 -5.49
C MET A 31 4.74 -18.40 -5.77
N ALA A 32 5.62 -18.35 -6.78
CA ALA A 32 6.29 -17.14 -7.19
C ALA A 32 5.28 -16.10 -7.72
N ILE A 33 4.38 -16.50 -8.61
CA ILE A 33 3.32 -15.63 -9.15
C ILE A 33 2.46 -15.09 -8.01
N ASN A 34 1.97 -15.94 -7.10
CA ASN A 34 1.15 -15.49 -5.98
C ASN A 34 1.89 -14.52 -5.07
N SER A 35 3.18 -14.77 -4.79
CA SER A 35 4.00 -13.86 -3.98
C SER A 35 4.15 -12.50 -4.64
N LEU A 36 4.45 -12.47 -5.95
CA LEU A 36 4.60 -11.24 -6.73
C LEU A 36 3.28 -10.48 -6.86
N SER A 37 2.16 -11.18 -7.08
CA SER A 37 0.83 -10.55 -7.15
C SER A 37 0.45 -9.87 -5.83
N THR A 38 0.66 -10.54 -4.69
CA THR A 38 0.38 -9.93 -3.37
C THR A 38 1.36 -8.79 -3.03
N GLN A 39 2.57 -8.81 -3.61
CA GLN A 39 3.50 -7.69 -3.48
C GLN A 39 3.02 -6.49 -4.30
N LEU A 40 2.66 -6.70 -5.57
CA LEU A 40 2.16 -5.66 -6.46
C LEU A 40 0.90 -4.99 -5.91
N GLU A 41 -0.05 -5.77 -5.39
CA GLU A 41 -1.27 -5.22 -4.79
C GLU A 41 -0.98 -4.31 -3.59
N ARG A 42 0.01 -4.66 -2.77
CA ARG A 42 0.45 -3.81 -1.65
C ARG A 42 1.13 -2.54 -2.12
N GLU A 43 1.95 -2.62 -3.17
CA GLU A 43 2.61 -1.44 -3.75
C GLU A 43 1.58 -0.45 -4.30
N ILE A 44 0.57 -0.93 -5.02
CA ILE A 44 -0.53 -0.10 -5.53
C ILE A 44 -1.29 0.59 -4.38
N GLN A 45 -1.65 -0.14 -3.32
CA GLN A 45 -2.35 0.43 -2.17
C GLN A 45 -1.52 1.51 -1.45
N VAL A 46 -0.20 1.32 -1.35
CA VAL A 46 0.69 2.33 -0.77
C VAL A 46 0.74 3.56 -1.66
N GLU A 47 0.88 3.39 -2.98
CA GLU A 47 0.90 4.50 -3.93
C GLU A 47 -0.40 5.32 -3.88
N ASP A 48 -1.55 4.66 -3.81
CA ASP A 48 -2.85 5.33 -3.70
C ASP A 48 -2.97 6.11 -2.38
N MET A 49 -2.54 5.51 -1.26
CA MET A 49 -2.51 6.17 0.05
C MET A 49 -1.59 7.39 0.06
N GLU A 50 -0.42 7.33 -0.59
CA GLU A 50 0.50 8.45 -0.72
C GLU A 50 -0.11 9.61 -1.52
N LYS A 51 -0.79 9.30 -2.63
CA LYS A 51 -1.53 10.31 -3.42
C LYS A 51 -2.63 10.98 -2.60
N GLU A 52 -3.42 10.21 -1.87
CA GLU A 52 -4.47 10.77 -1.01
C GLU A 52 -3.89 11.67 0.09
N LEU A 53 -2.78 11.26 0.70
CA LEU A 53 -2.09 12.03 1.73
C LEU A 53 -1.53 13.35 1.18
N GLU A 54 -0.99 13.35 -0.03
CA GLU A 54 -0.51 14.55 -0.72
C GLU A 54 -1.67 15.53 -0.99
N ILE A 55 -2.81 15.03 -1.49
CA ILE A 55 -4.00 15.84 -1.71
C ILE A 55 -4.51 16.46 -0.40
N LEU A 56 -4.53 15.68 0.69
CA LEU A 56 -4.94 16.17 2.01
C LEU A 56 -4.01 17.26 2.54
N ARG A 57 -2.69 17.08 2.39
CA ARG A 57 -1.70 18.09 2.77
C ARG A 57 -1.85 19.38 1.97
N ALA A 58 -2.07 19.27 0.66
CA ALA A 58 -2.30 20.43 -0.21
C ALA A 58 -3.54 21.22 0.23
N LYS A 59 -4.67 20.52 0.49
CA LYS A 59 -5.91 21.15 0.98
C LYS A 59 -5.74 21.82 2.35
N GLN A 60 -5.01 21.19 3.27
CA GLN A 60 -4.75 21.78 4.58
C GLN A 60 -3.88 23.05 4.48
N LEU A 61 -2.85 23.03 3.64
CA LEU A 61 -2.01 24.21 3.39
C LEU A 61 -2.80 25.35 2.77
N GLU A 62 -3.70 25.05 1.82
CA GLU A 62 -4.59 26.04 1.22
C GLU A 62 -5.53 26.65 2.27
N GLN A 63 -6.17 25.83 3.10
CA GLN A 63 -7.03 26.32 4.20
C GLN A 63 -6.27 27.20 5.20
N LEU A 64 -5.02 26.84 5.53
CA LEU A 64 -4.17 27.63 6.41
C LEU A 64 -3.81 28.98 5.78
N LYS A 65 -3.51 29.01 4.47
CA LYS A 65 -3.26 30.27 3.75
C LYS A 65 -4.49 31.17 3.74
N VAL A 66 -5.67 30.62 3.44
CA VAL A 66 -6.93 31.39 3.44
C VAL A 66 -7.24 31.96 4.81
N LYS A 67 -7.03 31.18 5.89
CA LYS A 67 -7.18 31.70 7.26
C LYS A 67 -6.18 32.80 7.60
N ALA A 68 -4.93 32.66 7.17
CA ALA A 68 -3.90 33.66 7.42
C ALA A 68 -4.19 34.97 6.68
N THR A 69 -4.67 34.90 5.42
CA THR A 69 -5.07 36.10 4.67
C THR A 69 -6.35 36.75 5.20
N ALA A 70 -7.30 35.97 5.72
CA ALA A 70 -8.49 36.52 6.36
C ALA A 70 -8.19 37.22 7.70
N GLN A 71 -7.19 36.75 8.46
CA GLN A 71 -6.76 37.43 9.69
C GLN A 71 -5.94 38.71 9.43
N SER A 72 -5.20 38.78 8.32
CA SER A 72 -4.46 40.01 7.98
C SER A 72 -5.36 41.15 7.52
N ASP A 73 -6.50 40.85 6.90
CA ASP A 73 -7.45 41.88 6.44
C ASP A 73 -8.26 42.48 7.60
N ASP A 74 -8.51 41.71 8.67
CA ASP A 74 -9.19 42.21 9.89
C ASP A 74 -8.27 43.10 10.77
N ASP A 75 -6.94 42.94 10.69
CA ASP A 75 -5.98 43.75 11.47
C ASP A 75 -5.64 45.12 10.83
N GLU A 76 -5.96 45.34 9.54
CA GLU A 76 -5.74 46.63 8.84
C GLU A 76 -6.94 47.60 8.89
N GLU A 77 -8.14 47.15 9.28
CA GLU A 77 -9.33 48.03 9.42
C GLU A 77 -9.42 48.76 10.79
N ASP A 78 -8.57 48.42 11.76
CA ASP A 78 -8.61 48.96 13.14
C ASP A 78 -7.41 49.89 13.50
N ALA A 79 -6.63 50.39 12.52
CA ALA A 79 -5.46 51.28 12.74
C ALA A 79 -5.64 52.74 12.25
#